data_AF-A0A2G6KXI8-F1
#
_entry.id   AF-A0A2G6KXI8-F1
#
_cell.length_a   1.000
_cell.length_b   1.000
_cell.length_c   1.000
_cell.angle_alpha   90.00
_cell.angle_beta   90.00
_cell.angle_gamma   90.00
#
_symmetry.space_group_name_H-M   'P 1'
#
loop_
_entity.id
_entity.type
_entity.pdbx_description
1 polymer ?
#
loop_
_entity_poly.entity_id
_entity_poly.type
_entity_poly.pdbx_seq_one_letter_code
_entity_poly.pdbx_strand_id
1 'polypeptide(L)' 'MNTGKIGREYTPEQLLLRSARQALALSQPEFADFIHTPVATVRDWEQGRFKPSGSTIVLCKIAVKHPEILKELVA' A
#
# COMPACT_ATOMS: atom_id res chain seq x y z
N MET A 1 22.07 2.89 -28.74
CA MET A 1 20.78 3.57 -28.55
C MET A 1 19.84 2.59 -27.84
N ASN A 2 19.73 2.64 -26.51
CA ASN A 2 18.74 1.85 -25.78
C ASN A 2 17.65 2.80 -25.31
N THR A 3 16.50 2.74 -25.97
CA THR A 3 15.30 3.52 -25.72
C THR A 3 14.73 3.13 -24.35
N GLY A 4 15.14 3.90 -23.33
CA GLY A 4 14.69 3.76 -21.96
C GLY A 4 13.19 3.96 -21.86
N LYS A 5 12.47 2.93 -21.41
CA LYS A 5 11.16 3.11 -20.78
C LYS A 5 11.40 3.81 -19.44
N ILE A 6 11.37 5.13 -19.41
CA ILE A 6 11.53 5.94 -18.18
C ILE A 6 10.18 5.96 -17.43
N GLY A 7 9.67 4.78 -17.08
CA GLY A 7 8.53 4.64 -16.17
C GLY A 7 9.03 4.10 -14.85
N ARG A 8 8.51 4.62 -13.72
CA ARG A 8 8.74 3.96 -12.42
C ARG A 8 8.17 2.54 -12.50
N GLU A 9 9.02 1.55 -12.27
CA GLU A 9 8.62 0.14 -12.18
C GLU A 9 8.10 -0.14 -10.76
N TYR A 10 6.91 -0.74 -10.68
CA TYR A 10 6.30 -1.10 -9.40
C TYR A 10 6.18 -2.62 -9.31
N THR A 11 6.49 -3.14 -8.13
CA THR A 11 6.32 -4.55 -7.80
C THR A 11 4.85 -4.84 -7.51
N PRO A 12 4.38 -6.10 -7.70
CA PRO A 12 3.01 -6.48 -7.34
C PRO A 12 2.64 -6.12 -5.90
N GLU A 13 3.60 -6.23 -4.98
CA GLU A 13 3.41 -5.88 -3.56
C GLU A 13 3.16 -4.38 -3.34
N GLN A 14 3.84 -3.51 -4.10
CA GLN A 14 3.64 -2.05 -4.02
C GLN A 14 2.29 -1.65 -4.61
N LEU A 15 1.87 -2.27 -5.72
CA LEU A 15 0.55 -2.05 -6.30
C LEU A 15 -0.56 -2.54 -5.36
N LEU A 16 -0.37 -3.71 -4.74
CA LEU A 16 -1.29 -4.28 -3.76
C LEU A 16 -1.50 -3.35 -2.56
N LEU A 17 -0.44 -2.73 -2.05
CA LEU A 17 -0.54 -1.78 -0.94
C LEU A 17 -1.43 -0.57 -1.30
N ARG A 18 -1.25 -0.02 -2.51
CA ARG A 18 -2.10 1.07 -3.00
C ARG A 18 -3.55 0.64 -3.15
N SER A 19 -3.80 -0.56 -3.68
CA SER A 19 -5.15 -1.11 -3.82
C SER A 19 -5.83 -1.33 -2.47
N ALA A 20 -5.10 -1.85 -1.48
CA ALA A 20 -5.60 -2.04 -0.12
C ALA A 20 -6.05 -0.72 0.52
N ARG A 21 -5.21 0.31 0.46
CA ARG A 21 -5.56 1.64 0.97
C ARG A 21 -6.82 2.20 0.29
N GLN A 22 -6.92 2.06 -1.03
CA GLN A 22 -8.09 2.52 -1.78
C GLN A 22 -9.36 1.73 -1.44
N ALA A 23 -9.25 0.41 -1.21
CA ALA A 23 -10.39 -0.42 -0.80
C ALA A 23 -10.96 0.00 0.57
N LEU A 24 -10.09 0.46 1.46
CA LEU A 24 -10.45 1.04 2.77
C LEU A 24 -10.88 2.51 2.70
N ALA A 25 -10.80 3.15 1.53
CA ALA A 25 -11.10 4.57 1.31
C ALA A 25 -10.24 5.53 2.16
N LEU A 26 -8.99 5.15 2.45
CA LEU A 26 -8.08 5.95 3.27
C LEU A 26 -7.10 6.78 2.43
N SER A 27 -6.77 7.97 2.92
CA SER A 27 -5.62 8.74 2.47
C SER A 27 -4.31 8.07 2.92
N GLN A 28 -3.16 8.49 2.37
CA GLN A 28 -1.87 7.93 2.76
C GLN A 28 -1.57 8.12 4.27
N PRO A 29 -1.83 9.30 4.88
CA PRO A 29 -1.70 9.45 6.34
C PRO A 29 -2.63 8.53 7.13
N GLU A 30 -3.92 8.48 6.79
CA GLU A 30 -4.88 7.64 7.52
C GLU A 30 -4.53 6.15 7.42
N PHE A 31 -4.06 5.69 6.26
CA PHE A 31 -3.60 4.32 6.11
C PHE A 31 -2.32 4.05 6.90
N ALA A 32 -1.41 5.02 6.95
CA ALA A 32 -0.17 4.92 7.72
C ALA A 32 -0.47 4.80 9.22
N ASP A 33 -1.40 5.60 9.73
CA ASP A 33 -1.87 5.54 11.11
C ASP A 33 -2.54 4.19 11.41
N PHE A 34 -3.42 3.73 10.50
CA PHE A 34 -4.11 2.44 10.62
C PHE A 34 -3.16 1.24 10.72
N ILE A 35 -2.06 1.23 9.97
CA ILE A 35 -1.07 0.14 9.99
C ILE A 35 0.13 0.44 10.90
N HIS A 36 0.04 1.46 11.76
CA HIS A 36 1.09 1.91 12.67
C HIS A 36 2.47 2.03 12.02
N THR A 37 2.52 2.72 10.89
CA THR A 37 3.73 2.91 10.09
C THR A 37 3.92 4.40 9.79
N PRO A 38 5.14 4.94 9.75
CA PRO A 38 5.35 6.33 9.34
C PRO A 38 4.80 6.60 7.93
N VAL A 39 4.13 7.74 7.75
CA VAL A 39 3.58 8.12 6.42
C VAL A 39 4.66 8.21 5.34
N ALA A 40 5.89 8.56 5.70
CA ALA A 40 7.03 8.55 4.79
C ALA A 40 7.31 7.14 4.24
N THR A 41 7.23 6.11 5.08
CA THR A 41 7.42 4.71 4.69
C THR A 41 6.31 4.23 3.76
N VAL A 42 5.04 4.58 4.03
CA VAL A 42 3.92 4.29 3.11
C VAL A 42 4.14 4.96 1.74
N ARG A 43 4.60 6.21 1.73
CA ARG A 43 4.94 6.92 0.47
C ARG A 43 6.11 6.26 -0.25
N ASP A 44 7.14 5.82 0.46
CA ASP A 44 8.27 5.09 -0.14
C ASP A 44 7.80 3.81 -0.82
N TRP A 45 6.88 3.07 -0.20
CA TRP A 45 6.28 1.88 -0.77
C TRP A 45 5.44 2.21 -2.01
N GLU A 46 4.50 3.15 -1.90
CA GLU A 46 3.62 3.51 -3.03
C GLU A 46 4.35 4.18 -4.21
N GLN A 47 5.51 4.80 -3.96
CA GLN A 47 6.33 5.45 -5.00
C GLN A 47 7.39 4.53 -5.60
N GLY A 48 7.42 3.26 -5.21
CA GLY A 48 8.31 2.27 -5.81
C GLY A 48 9.71 2.20 -5.19
N ARG A 49 10.02 3.00 -4.15
CA ARG A 49 11.37 3.06 -3.55
C ARG A 49 11.73 1.79 -2.79
N PHE A 50 10.79 1.24 -2.03
CA PHE A 50 10.98 0.03 -1.24
C PHE A 50 9.77 -0.89 -1.32
N LYS A 51 9.97 -2.18 -1.02
CA LYS A 51 8.86 -3.13 -0.88
C LYS A 51 8.27 -3.05 0.53
N PRO A 52 6.93 -3.21 0.68
CA PRO A 52 6.31 -3.36 1.99
C PRO A 52 6.76 -4.65 2.69
N SER A 53 6.64 -4.67 4.02
CA SER A 53 6.97 -5.86 4.80
C SER A 53 6.00 -7.02 4.51
N GLY A 54 6.43 -8.25 4.82
CA GLY A 54 5.59 -9.44 4.63
C GLY A 54 4.25 -9.37 5.37
N SER A 55 4.24 -8.86 6.61
CA SER A 55 3.01 -8.70 7.39
C SER A 55 2.08 -7.66 6.78
N THR A 56 2.61 -6.53 6.30
CA THR A 56 1.82 -5.52 5.58
C THR A 56 1.21 -6.09 4.30
N ILE A 57 1.94 -6.93 3.56
CA ILE A 57 1.41 -7.60 2.36
C ILE A 57 0.21 -8.49 2.72
N VAL A 58 0.30 -9.25 3.82
CA VAL A 58 -0.82 -10.10 4.29
C VAL A 58 -2.03 -9.25 4.64
N LEU A 59 -1.84 -8.16 5.39
CA LEU A 59 -2.92 -7.21 5.70
C LEU A 59 -3.55 -6.62 4.44
N CYS A 60 -2.74 -6.25 3.45
CA CYS A 60 -3.23 -5.70 2.19
C CYS A 60 -4.07 -6.73 1.40
N LYS A 61 -3.72 -8.02 1.44
CA LYS A 61 -4.54 -9.08 0.84
C LYS A 61 -5.91 -9.18 1.53
N ILE A 62 -5.95 -9.03 2.85
CA ILE A 62 -7.21 -9.02 3.61
C ILE A 62 -8.03 -7.77 3.22
N ALA A 63 -7.42 -6.59 3.21
CA ALA A 63 -8.08 -5.34 2.85
C ALA A 63 -8.71 -5.36 1.45
N VAL A 64 -8.06 -6.02 0.49
CA VAL A 64 -8.60 -6.14 -0.88
C VAL A 64 -9.73 -7.17 -0.97
N LYS A 65 -9.63 -8.30 -0.26
CA LYS A 65 -10.62 -9.39 -0.34
C LYS A 65 -11.84 -9.17 0.55
N HIS A 66 -11.61 -8.60 1.72
CA HIS A 66 -12.57 -8.45 2.82
C HIS A 66 -12.42 -7.06 3.47
N PRO A 67 -12.62 -5.96 2.71
CA PRO A 67 -12.48 -4.60 3.24
C PRO A 67 -13.42 -4.32 4.41
N GLU A 68 -14.59 -4.96 4.46
CA GLU A 68 -15.58 -4.84 5.53
C GLU A 68 -15.00 -5.14 6.91
N ILE A 69 -14.19 -6.20 7.04
CA ILE A 69 -13.59 -6.62 8.31
C ILE A 69 -12.65 -5.55 8.86
N LEU A 70 -11.90 -4.88 7.98
CA LEU A 70 -10.93 -3.87 8.39
C LEU A 70 -11.55 -2.49 8.54
N LYS A 71 -12.60 -2.16 7.79
CA LYS A 71 -13.32 -0.88 7.94
C LYS A 71 -13.95 -0.71 9.31
N GLU A 72 -14.35 -1.80 9.96
CA GLU A 72 -14.81 -1.80 11.35
C GLU A 72 -13.73 -1.39 12.36
N LEU A 73 -12.45 -1.51 11.98
CA LEU A 73 -11.29 -1.21 12.82
C LEU A 73 -10.70 0.19 12.57
N VAL A 74 -11.18 0.90 11.55
CA VAL A 74 -10.68 2.23 11.13
C VAL A 74 -11.38 3.37 11.91
N ALA A 75 -12.21 3.04 12.90
CA ALA A 75 -13.00 3.98 13.70
C ALA A 75 -12.17 4.95 14.56
#